data_AF-A0A7V9TZJ8-F1
#
_entry.id   AF-A0A7V9TZJ8-F1
#
_cell.length_a   1.000
_cell.length_b   1.000
_cell.length_c   1.000
_cell.angle_alpha   90.00
_cell.angle_beta   90.00
_cell.angle_gamma   90.00
#
_symmetry.space_group_name_H-M   'P 1'
#
loop_
_entity.id
_entity.type
_entity.pdbx_description
1 polymer ?
#
loop_
_entity_poly.entity_id
_entity_poly.type
_entity_poly.pdbx_seq_one_letter_code
_entity_poly.pdbx_strand_id
1 'polypeptide(L)'
;MGFGRTDFAAGTFPVVVAIGDFNGDGKNDLAVANHDASNVSILLGTGTGSFGAPTNFPVGLTPFSVAIGDFNGDGKSDLVTANGSSANVSILLGSGTGSFGAATNFGVGAGTQPFAVAVGDFNNDGQSDLAVTDLNFANVAILLGSGTGSFGAATNFAVGSISGGLGRGECRSFPRCLM
;
A
#
# COMPACT_ATOMS: atom_id res chain seq x y z
N MET A 1 20.75 -33.01 11.64
CA MET A 1 21.17 -31.64 11.30
C MET A 1 19.93 -30.78 11.33
N GLY A 2 19.72 -30.01 12.39
CA GLY A 2 18.52 -29.19 12.55
C GLY A 2 18.73 -27.85 11.86
N PHE A 3 17.81 -27.46 10.98
CA PHE A 3 17.74 -26.07 10.51
C PHE A 3 17.32 -25.22 11.71
N GLY A 4 18.26 -24.49 12.30
CA GLY A 4 17.96 -23.55 13.37
C GLY A 4 17.07 -22.44 12.82
N ARG A 5 15.89 -22.25 13.42
CA ARG A 5 15.04 -21.10 13.15
C ARG A 5 15.67 -19.88 13.80
N THR A 6 15.87 -18.82 13.02
CA THR A 6 16.25 -17.49 13.53
C THR A 6 15.04 -16.58 13.40
N ASP A 7 14.62 -15.99 14.52
CA ASP A 7 13.51 -15.06 14.57
C ASP A 7 14.02 -13.62 14.60
N PHE A 8 13.43 -12.75 13.78
CA PHE A 8 13.69 -11.31 13.77
C PHE A 8 12.45 -10.57 14.26
N ALA A 9 12.64 -9.59 15.14
CA ALA A 9 11.54 -8.83 15.70
C ALA A 9 10.93 -7.89 14.65
N ALA A 10 9.61 -7.77 14.68
CA ALA A 10 8.83 -6.71 14.01
C ALA A 10 7.85 -6.12 15.03
N GLY A 11 6.86 -5.35 14.59
CA GLY A 11 5.75 -4.90 15.43
C GLY A 11 4.79 -6.04 15.80
N THR A 12 3.69 -5.67 16.46
CA THR A 12 2.68 -6.65 16.91
C THR A 12 1.78 -7.08 15.77
N PHE A 13 1.56 -8.39 15.66
CA PHE A 13 0.74 -9.05 14.62
C PHE A 13 1.18 -8.67 13.19
N PRO A 14 2.38 -9.10 12.76
CA PRO A 14 2.84 -8.90 11.38
C PRO A 14 2.01 -9.76 10.42
N VAL A 15 1.47 -9.14 9.36
CA VAL A 15 0.53 -9.82 8.43
C VAL A 15 1.05 -9.93 7.00
N VAL A 16 1.94 -9.03 6.58
CA VAL A 16 2.48 -8.99 5.21
C VAL A 16 3.91 -8.47 5.23
N VAL A 17 4.70 -8.91 4.25
CA VAL A 17 6.07 -8.46 4.01
C VAL A 17 6.26 -8.07 2.55
N ALA A 18 6.95 -6.96 2.32
CA ALA A 18 7.51 -6.58 1.04
C ALA A 18 9.04 -6.58 1.11
N ILE A 19 9.68 -6.86 -0.02
CA ILE A 19 11.14 -6.97 -0.15
C ILE A 19 11.60 -5.88 -1.12
N GLY A 20 12.59 -5.10 -0.72
CA GLY A 20 13.20 -4.04 -1.54
C GLY A 20 14.56 -3.64 -1.00
N ASP A 21 15.27 -2.79 -1.74
CA ASP A 21 16.47 -2.10 -1.23
C ASP A 21 16.02 -0.72 -0.74
N PHE A 22 15.97 -0.52 0.58
CA PHE A 22 15.50 0.73 1.19
C PHE A 22 16.66 1.67 1.58
N ASN A 23 17.90 1.17 1.57
CA ASN A 23 19.09 1.93 1.96
C ASN A 23 20.14 2.13 0.84
N GLY A 24 19.88 1.61 -0.36
CA GLY A 24 20.72 1.74 -1.54
C GLY A 24 22.01 0.91 -1.51
N ASP A 25 22.10 -0.09 -0.64
CA ASP A 25 23.32 -0.91 -0.48
C ASP A 25 23.34 -2.17 -1.37
N GLY A 26 22.29 -2.38 -2.17
CA GLY A 26 22.14 -3.49 -3.10
C GLY A 26 21.70 -4.80 -2.44
N LYS A 27 21.31 -4.78 -1.16
CA LYS A 27 20.84 -5.96 -0.43
C LYS A 27 19.33 -5.87 -0.21
N ASN A 28 18.71 -7.05 -0.12
CA ASN A 28 17.29 -7.13 0.16
C ASN A 28 17.02 -6.81 1.64
N ASP A 29 16.27 -5.75 1.85
CA ASP A 29 15.66 -5.35 3.11
C ASP A 29 14.19 -5.81 3.17
N LEU A 30 13.58 -5.72 4.35
CA LEU A 30 12.16 -6.06 4.56
C LEU A 30 11.36 -4.86 5.04
N ALA A 31 10.18 -4.68 4.48
CA ALA A 31 9.12 -3.84 5.02
C ALA A 31 7.96 -4.73 5.49
N VAL A 32 7.65 -4.70 6.78
CA VAL A 32 6.66 -5.58 7.41
C VAL A 32 5.51 -4.75 7.95
N ALA A 33 4.29 -4.97 7.46
CA ALA A 33 3.12 -4.29 8.01
C ALA A 33 2.63 -5.01 9.28
N ASN A 34 2.52 -4.24 10.36
CA ASN A 34 2.14 -4.73 11.67
C ASN A 34 0.71 -4.28 11.97
N HIS A 35 -0.23 -5.22 11.80
CA HIS A 35 -1.66 -4.95 11.82
C HIS A 35 -2.12 -4.29 13.13
N ASP A 36 -1.73 -4.86 14.27
CA ASP A 36 -2.18 -4.34 15.57
C ASP A 36 -1.37 -3.13 16.04
N ALA A 37 -0.11 -3.01 15.57
CA ALA A 37 0.75 -1.89 15.93
C ALA A 37 0.48 -0.62 15.11
N SER A 38 -0.27 -0.73 14.01
CA SER A 38 -0.54 0.38 13.07
C SER A 38 0.75 1.07 12.59
N ASN A 39 1.75 0.25 12.24
CA ASN A 39 3.03 0.72 11.71
C ASN A 39 3.61 -0.27 10.69
N VAL A 40 4.65 0.17 9.99
CA VAL A 40 5.51 -0.70 9.18
C VAL A 40 6.88 -0.78 9.84
N SER A 41 7.40 -1.99 10.04
CA SER A 41 8.78 -2.23 10.46
C SER A 41 9.69 -2.35 9.24
N ILE A 42 10.80 -1.63 9.25
CA ILE A 42 11.88 -1.73 8.26
C ILE A 42 13.04 -2.47 8.89
N LEU A 43 13.43 -3.59 8.28
CA LEU A 43 14.53 -4.42 8.71
C LEU A 43 15.60 -4.42 7.61
N LEU A 44 16.73 -3.76 7.87
CA LEU A 44 17.82 -3.67 6.91
C LEU A 44 18.58 -4.99 6.82
N GLY A 45 18.71 -5.50 5.61
CA GLY A 45 19.35 -6.74 5.27
C GLY A 45 20.87 -6.64 5.33
N THR A 46 21.49 -7.68 5.86
CA THR A 46 22.95 -7.82 5.85
C THR A 46 23.48 -8.50 4.60
N GLY A 47 22.59 -9.00 3.73
CA GLY A 47 22.93 -9.77 2.53
C GLY A 47 23.30 -11.24 2.80
N THR A 48 23.30 -11.65 4.06
CA THR A 48 23.63 -13.03 4.49
C THR A 48 22.41 -13.78 5.04
N GLY A 49 21.21 -13.24 4.83
CA GLY A 49 19.96 -13.76 5.41
C GLY A 49 19.72 -13.32 6.87
N SER A 50 20.54 -12.41 7.40
CA SER A 50 20.30 -11.74 8.69
C SER A 50 19.84 -10.30 8.50
N PHE A 51 19.15 -9.76 9.51
CA PHE A 51 18.60 -8.41 9.49
C PHE A 51 18.99 -7.61 10.74
N GLY A 52 19.10 -6.29 10.58
CA GLY A 52 19.26 -5.35 11.69
C GLY A 52 18.01 -5.24 12.56
N ALA A 53 18.10 -4.44 13.63
CA ALA A 53 16.95 -4.13 14.46
C ALA A 53 15.85 -3.39 13.64
N PRO A 54 14.56 -3.68 13.89
CA PRO A 54 13.48 -3.02 13.16
C PRO A 54 13.40 -1.53 13.51
N THR A 55 13.22 -0.70 12.48
CA THR A 55 12.80 0.69 12.65
C THR A 55 11.33 0.81 12.28
N ASN A 56 10.50 1.39 13.15
CA ASN A 56 9.05 1.40 12.97
C ASN A 56 8.55 2.78 12.53
N PHE A 57 7.69 2.80 11.51
CA PHE A 57 7.08 4.02 10.97
C PHE A 57 5.56 3.95 11.09
N PRO A 58 4.91 4.87 11.83
CA PRO A 58 3.47 4.89 11.99
C PRO A 58 2.73 5.04 10.66
N VAL A 59 1.63 4.31 10.50
CA VAL A 59 0.71 4.39 9.35
C VAL A 59 -0.74 4.46 9.85
N GLY A 60 -1.71 4.37 8.94
CA GLY A 60 -3.12 4.23 9.32
C GLY A 60 -3.40 2.96 10.13
N LEU A 61 -4.59 2.90 10.73
CA LEU A 61 -4.98 1.79 11.60
C LEU A 61 -5.19 0.50 10.80
N THR A 62 -4.72 -0.62 11.37
CA THR A 62 -4.84 -1.98 10.81
C THR A 62 -4.36 -2.07 9.36
N PRO A 63 -3.05 -1.89 9.10
CA PRO A 63 -2.50 -2.09 7.77
C PRO A 63 -2.58 -3.58 7.39
N PHE A 64 -3.22 -3.87 6.25
CA PHE A 64 -3.39 -5.23 5.71
C PHE A 64 -2.39 -5.56 4.60
N SER A 65 -1.95 -4.54 3.86
CA SER A 65 -1.03 -4.69 2.74
C SER A 65 0.04 -3.61 2.80
N VAL A 66 1.22 -3.92 2.27
CA VAL A 66 2.30 -2.99 1.99
C VAL A 66 2.81 -3.25 0.57
N ALA A 67 3.03 -2.19 -0.20
CA ALA A 67 3.66 -2.25 -1.52
C ALA A 67 4.74 -1.17 -1.64
N ILE A 68 5.63 -1.35 -2.62
CA ILE A 68 6.79 -0.50 -2.87
C ILE A 68 6.58 0.19 -4.23
N GLY A 69 6.97 1.45 -4.33
CA GLY A 69 6.99 2.22 -5.57
C GLY A 69 7.91 3.43 -5.46
N ASP A 70 8.08 4.16 -6.55
CA ASP A 70 8.63 5.52 -6.52
C ASP A 70 7.45 6.48 -6.76
N PHE A 71 6.98 7.11 -5.68
CA PHE A 71 5.77 7.94 -5.71
C PHE A 71 6.10 9.43 -5.87
N ASN A 72 7.36 9.82 -5.70
CA ASN A 72 7.82 11.21 -5.81
C ASN A 72 8.86 11.43 -6.94
N GLY A 73 9.21 10.39 -7.69
CA GLY A 73 10.11 10.44 -8.83
C GLY A 73 11.58 10.65 -8.47
N ASP A 74 11.97 10.39 -7.21
CA ASP A 74 13.35 10.61 -6.74
C ASP A 74 14.27 9.39 -6.89
N GLY A 75 13.73 8.29 -7.43
CA GLY A 75 14.44 7.05 -7.71
C GLY A 75 14.66 6.17 -6.48
N LYS A 76 14.03 6.48 -5.34
CA LYS A 76 14.14 5.70 -4.11
C LYS A 76 12.86 4.92 -3.85
N SER A 77 13.02 3.84 -3.08
CA SER A 77 11.90 3.01 -2.64
C SER A 77 11.05 3.77 -1.63
N ASP A 78 9.83 4.14 -2.03
CA ASP A 78 8.76 4.60 -1.16
C ASP A 78 7.83 3.44 -0.78
N LEU A 79 6.99 3.64 0.25
CA LEU A 79 6.03 2.64 0.71
C LEU A 79 4.60 3.16 0.66
N VAL A 80 3.68 2.25 0.33
CA VAL A 80 2.25 2.45 0.49
C VAL A 80 1.66 1.34 1.34
N THR A 81 0.80 1.67 2.30
CA THR A 81 -0.01 0.69 3.04
C THR A 81 -1.49 0.84 2.78
N ALA A 82 -2.23 -0.28 2.76
CA ALA A 82 -3.69 -0.28 2.75
C ALA A 82 -4.19 -0.45 4.20
N ASN A 83 -4.88 0.56 4.73
CA ASN A 83 -5.25 0.61 6.15
C ASN A 83 -6.77 0.43 6.31
N GLY A 84 -7.18 -0.77 6.70
CA GLY A 84 -8.57 -1.18 6.69
C GLY A 84 -9.47 -0.33 7.59
N SER A 85 -9.13 -0.22 8.88
CA SER A 85 -9.92 0.51 9.87
C SER A 85 -9.89 2.03 9.69
N SER A 86 -8.86 2.57 9.03
CA SER A 86 -8.79 4.00 8.71
C SER A 86 -9.40 4.36 7.35
N ALA A 87 -9.88 3.39 6.57
CA ALA A 87 -10.48 3.60 5.25
C ALA A 87 -9.59 4.45 4.30
N ASN A 88 -8.28 4.27 4.40
CA ASN A 88 -7.28 5.05 3.66
C ASN A 88 -6.07 4.22 3.26
N VAL A 89 -5.21 4.82 2.44
CA VAL A 89 -3.83 4.37 2.25
C VAL A 89 -2.86 5.35 2.92
N SER A 90 -1.72 4.87 3.41
CA SER A 90 -0.62 5.72 3.88
C SER A 90 0.54 5.65 2.91
N ILE A 91 1.10 6.81 2.55
CA ILE A 91 2.30 6.95 1.73
C ILE A 91 3.45 7.42 2.61
N LEU A 92 4.56 6.71 2.54
CA LEU A 92 5.78 6.99 3.27
C LEU A 92 6.90 7.16 2.25
N LEU A 93 7.39 8.39 2.13
CA LEU A 93 8.47 8.71 1.20
C LEU A 93 9.81 8.29 1.79
N GLY A 94 10.58 7.50 1.04
CA GLY A 94 11.86 6.95 1.43
C GLY A 94 12.98 7.99 1.36
N SER A 95 13.87 7.98 2.36
CA SER A 95 15.11 8.77 2.30
C SER A 95 16.19 8.12 1.44
N GLY A 96 16.04 6.82 1.13
CA GLY A 96 17.07 5.99 0.50
C GLY A 96 18.17 5.56 1.47
N THR A 97 17.94 5.72 2.78
CA THR A 97 18.89 5.34 3.84
C THR A 97 18.26 4.38 4.85
N GLY A 98 17.17 3.71 4.47
CA GLY A 98 16.36 2.89 5.37
C GLY A 98 15.41 3.67 6.28
N SER A 99 15.29 4.98 6.08
CA SER A 99 14.37 5.85 6.84
C SER A 99 13.26 6.38 5.94
N PHE A 100 12.14 6.75 6.55
CA PHE A 100 10.97 7.26 5.86
C PHE A 100 10.44 8.54 6.50
N GLY A 101 9.83 9.40 5.68
CA GLY A 101 9.09 10.56 6.14
C GLY A 101 7.81 10.18 6.92
N ALA A 102 7.15 11.19 7.48
CA ALA A 102 5.85 10.99 8.11
C ALA A 102 4.81 10.53 7.08
N ALA A 103 3.94 9.60 7.49
CA ALA A 103 2.89 9.08 6.62
C ALA A 103 1.93 10.18 6.17
N THR A 104 1.70 10.28 4.86
CA THR A 104 0.62 11.07 4.27
C THR A 104 -0.53 10.15 3.89
N ASN A 105 -1.75 10.47 4.32
CA ASN A 105 -2.90 9.57 4.19
C ASN A 105 -3.87 10.05 3.11
N PHE A 106 -4.32 9.13 2.27
CA PHE A 106 -5.29 9.38 1.20
C PHE A 106 -6.52 8.48 1.37
N GLY A 107 -7.70 9.10 1.49
CA GLY A 107 -8.94 8.37 1.70
C GLY A 107 -9.34 7.56 0.47
N VAL A 108 -9.75 6.31 0.68
CA VAL A 108 -10.20 5.39 -0.39
C VAL A 108 -11.74 5.39 -0.52
N GLY A 109 -12.44 5.90 0.50
CA GLY A 109 -13.88 6.10 0.52
C GLY A 109 -14.47 5.88 1.90
N ALA A 110 -15.54 6.58 2.27
CA ALA A 110 -16.15 6.39 3.58
C ALA A 110 -16.76 4.97 3.71
N GLY A 111 -16.48 4.30 4.83
CA GLY A 111 -16.97 2.94 5.11
C GLY A 111 -16.20 1.82 4.39
N THR A 112 -15.17 2.17 3.61
CA THR A 112 -14.28 1.20 2.95
C THR A 112 -13.41 0.46 3.96
N GLN A 113 -13.00 -0.76 3.61
CA GLN A 113 -11.95 -1.50 4.30
C GLN A 113 -10.88 -1.90 3.28
N PRO A 114 -9.93 -1.00 2.97
CA PRO A 114 -8.79 -1.29 2.12
C PRO A 114 -8.02 -2.53 2.59
N PHE A 115 -7.71 -3.43 1.66
CA PHE A 115 -7.08 -4.71 1.98
C PHE A 115 -5.81 -5.00 1.22
N ALA A 116 -5.82 -4.86 -0.09
CA ALA A 116 -4.66 -4.97 -0.94
C ALA A 116 -4.45 -3.68 -1.71
N VAL A 117 -3.19 -3.37 -1.99
CA VAL A 117 -2.80 -2.25 -2.85
C VAL A 117 -1.82 -2.76 -3.91
N ALA A 118 -2.07 -2.39 -5.16
CA ALA A 118 -1.16 -2.60 -6.28
C ALA A 118 -0.72 -1.24 -6.82
N VAL A 119 0.50 -1.18 -7.33
CA VAL A 119 1.13 0.02 -7.90
C VAL A 119 1.35 -0.18 -9.39
N GLY A 120 1.07 0.84 -10.19
CA GLY A 120 1.31 0.84 -11.63
C GLY A 120 0.94 2.18 -12.25
N ASP A 121 1.32 2.43 -13.49
CA ASP A 121 0.85 3.60 -14.25
C ASP A 121 -0.44 3.21 -14.99
N PHE A 122 -1.59 3.68 -14.50
CA PHE A 122 -2.91 3.30 -15.03
C PHE A 122 -3.47 4.32 -16.03
N ASN A 123 -2.89 5.52 -16.10
CA ASN A 123 -3.30 6.57 -17.01
C ASN A 123 -2.26 6.92 -18.10
N ASN A 124 -1.10 6.25 -18.10
CA ASN A 124 0.06 6.45 -18.98
C ASN A 124 0.68 7.85 -18.86
N ASP A 125 0.71 8.45 -17.67
CA ASP A 125 1.36 9.73 -17.42
C ASP A 125 2.82 9.60 -16.91
N GLY A 126 3.29 8.36 -16.72
CA GLY A 126 4.63 8.05 -16.26
C GLY A 126 4.80 8.10 -14.75
N GLN A 127 3.72 8.31 -13.98
CA GLN A 127 3.72 8.40 -12.53
C GLN A 127 3.09 7.14 -11.92
N SER A 128 3.55 6.76 -10.73
CA SER A 128 2.98 5.62 -10.01
C SER A 128 1.56 5.96 -9.51
N ASP A 129 0.57 5.22 -9.99
CA ASP A 129 -0.81 5.21 -9.49
C ASP A 129 -1.06 4.02 -8.53
N LEU A 130 -2.18 4.06 -7.82
CA LEU A 130 -2.59 3.00 -6.89
C LEU A 130 -3.91 2.38 -7.31
N ALA A 131 -3.99 1.06 -7.23
CA ALA A 131 -5.23 0.29 -7.28
C ALA A 131 -5.44 -0.39 -5.93
N VAL A 132 -6.52 -0.06 -5.24
CA VAL A 132 -6.82 -0.52 -3.88
C VAL A 132 -8.09 -1.34 -3.89
N THR A 133 -8.01 -2.58 -3.41
CA THR A 133 -9.20 -3.43 -3.24
C THR A 133 -9.83 -3.20 -1.88
N ASP A 134 -11.16 -3.28 -1.84
CA ASP A 134 -11.93 -3.22 -0.61
C ASP A 134 -12.41 -4.61 -0.17
N LEU A 135 -12.40 -4.90 1.14
CA LEU A 135 -12.94 -6.17 1.68
C LEU A 135 -14.46 -6.18 1.85
N ASN A 136 -15.05 -5.03 2.19
CA ASN A 136 -16.49 -4.89 2.44
C ASN A 136 -17.29 -4.71 1.14
N PHE A 137 -16.64 -4.24 0.08
CA PHE A 137 -17.26 -3.91 -1.18
C PHE A 137 -16.56 -4.61 -2.35
N ALA A 138 -17.32 -5.04 -3.35
CA ALA A 138 -16.77 -5.64 -4.57
C ALA A 138 -16.27 -4.55 -5.56
N ASN A 139 -15.44 -3.63 -5.08
CA ASN A 139 -14.85 -2.55 -5.88
C ASN A 139 -13.33 -2.51 -5.78
N VAL A 140 -12.75 -1.88 -6.79
CA VAL A 140 -11.37 -1.42 -6.81
C VAL A 140 -11.40 0.10 -6.91
N ALA A 141 -10.69 0.76 -6.01
CA ALA A 141 -10.46 2.19 -6.04
C ALA A 141 -9.15 2.48 -6.77
N ILE A 142 -9.18 3.41 -7.73
CA ILE A 142 -7.97 3.93 -8.39
C ILE A 142 -7.67 5.31 -7.84
N LEU A 143 -6.44 5.52 -7.36
CA LEU A 143 -5.92 6.82 -6.96
C LEU A 143 -4.78 7.18 -7.92
N LEU A 144 -4.97 8.24 -8.71
CA LEU A 144 -3.97 8.70 -9.67
C LEU A 144 -2.87 9.49 -8.94
N GLY A 145 -1.61 9.14 -9.19
CA GLY A 145 -0.44 9.78 -8.62
C GLY A 145 -0.13 11.10 -9.30
N SER A 146 0.41 12.06 -8.54
CA SER A 146 0.92 13.33 -9.08
C SER A 146 2.45 13.37 -9.16
N GLY A 147 3.13 12.23 -8.97
CA GLY A 147 4.59 12.13 -9.04
C GLY A 147 5.34 12.94 -7.98
N THR A 148 4.65 13.39 -6.93
CA THR A 148 5.21 14.20 -5.83
C THR A 148 4.90 13.61 -4.45
N GLY A 149 4.50 12.33 -4.41
CA GLY A 149 3.99 11.66 -3.22
C GLY A 149 2.55 12.01 -2.87
N SER A 150 1.84 12.74 -3.74
CA SER A 150 0.43 13.06 -3.59
C SER A 150 -0.43 12.29 -4.59
N PHE A 151 -1.68 12.05 -4.19
CA PHE A 151 -2.65 11.29 -4.96
C PHE A 151 -3.98 12.05 -5.07
N GLY A 152 -4.63 11.91 -6.22
CA GLY A 152 -5.98 12.41 -6.46
C GLY A 152 -7.02 11.67 -5.64
N ALA A 153 -8.26 12.17 -5.69
CA ALA A 153 -9.39 11.50 -5.05
C ALA A 153 -9.61 10.10 -5.66
N ALA A 154 -9.92 9.13 -4.80
CA ALA A 154 -10.20 7.76 -5.21
C ALA A 154 -11.40 7.69 -6.17
N THR A 155 -11.20 7.03 -7.31
CA THR A 155 -12.26 6.69 -8.27
C THR A 155 -12.61 5.22 -8.14
N ASN A 156 -13.86 4.91 -7.80
CA ASN A 156 -14.30 3.54 -7.50
C ASN A 156 -14.89 2.83 -8.72
N PHE A 157 -14.39 1.63 -9.01
CA PHE A 157 -14.86 0.75 -10.07
C PHE A 157 -15.42 -0.54 -9.48
N ALA A 158 -16.67 -0.87 -9.79
CA ALA A 158 -17.22 -2.17 -9.39
C ALA A 158 -16.56 -3.29 -10.21
N VAL A 159 -16.02 -4.31 -9.53
CA VAL A 159 -15.35 -5.46 -10.16
C VAL A 159 -16.21 -6.74 -10.13
N GLY A 160 -17.47 -6.60 -9.73
CA GLY A 160 -18.46 -7.67 -9.71
C GLY A 160 -19.56 -7.38 -8.69
N SER A 161 -20.55 -8.26 -8.61
CA SER A 161 -21.46 -8.29 -7.46
C SER A 161 -21.02 -9.43 -6.55
N ILE A 162 -21.00 -9.21 -5.23
CA ILE A 162 -21.22 -10.34 -4.33
C ILE A 162 -22.57 -10.93 -4.73
N SER A 163 -22.59 -12.12 -5.31
CA SER A 163 -23.82 -12.74 -5.79
C SER A 163 -24.65 -13.18 -4.58
N GLY A 164 -25.45 -12.25 -4.06
CA GLY A 164 -26.45 -12.46 -3.02
C GLY A 164 -27.73 -11.64 -3.21
N GLY A 165 -27.86 -10.85 -4.27
CA GLY A 165 -29.07 -10.08 -4.53
C GLY A 165 -29.19 -9.65 -5.97
N LEU A 166 -30.11 -10.29 -6.70
CA LEU A 166 -30.65 -9.73 -7.95
C LEU A 166 -31.34 -8.39 -7.61
N GLY A 167 -30.72 -7.28 -8.01
CA GLY A 167 -31.25 -5.94 -7.80
C GLY A 167 -30.82 -5.01 -8.93
N ARG A 168 -31.46 -5.19 -10.10
CA ARG A 168 -31.58 -4.27 -11.25
C ARG A 168 -30.50 -3.19 -11.38
N GLY A 169 -29.65 -3.35 -12.38
CA GLY A 169 -28.81 -2.27 -12.88
C GLY A 169 -29.66 -1.05 -13.23
N GLU A 170 -29.37 0.07 -12.58
CA GLU A 170 -29.65 1.39 -13.14
C GLU A 170 -28.34 1.97 -13.62
N CYS A 171 -28.19 1.95 -14.95
CA CYS A 171 -27.24 2.78 -15.66
C CYS A 171 -27.77 4.22 -15.60
N ARG A 172 -27.19 5.06 -14.74
CA ARG A 172 -27.31 6.53 -14.75
C ARG A 172 -25.92 7.04 -14.34
N SER A 173 -25.18 7.85 -15.06
CA SER A 173 -25.49 8.82 -16.12
C SER A 173 -24.16 9.26 -16.77
N PHE A 174 -24.03 9.17 -18.09
CA PHE A 174 -23.15 10.05 -18.85
C PHE A 174 -24.02 10.80 -19.87
N PRO A 175 -23.90 12.14 -20.00
CA PRO A 175 -24.65 12.87 -20.98
C PRO A 175 -23.97 12.80 -22.35
N ARG A 176 -24.82 12.78 -23.39
CA ARG A 176 -24.54 13.02 -24.81
C ARG A 176 -24.08 11.83 -25.65
N CYS A 177 -25.06 11.21 -26.31
CA CYS A 177 -25.05 11.17 -27.78
C CYS A 177 -26.36 11.80 -28.29
N LEU A 178 -26.21 12.80 -29.16
CA LEU A 178 -27.30 13.37 -29.96
C LEU A 178 -27.73 12.35 -31.03
N MET A 179 -28.96 12.53 -31.53
CA MET A 179 -29.69 11.73 -32.54
C MET A 179 -28.85 11.15 -33.66
#